data_AF-A0A0G2FGA9-F1
#
_entry.id   AF-A0A0G2FGA9-F1
#
_cell.length_a   1.000
_cell.length_b   1.000
_cell.length_c   1.000
_cell.angle_alpha   90.00
_cell.angle_beta   90.00
_cell.angle_gamma   90.00
#
_symmetry.space_group_name_H-M   'P 1'
#
loop_
_entity.id
_entity.type
_entity.pdbx_description
1 polymer ?
#
loop_
_entity_poly.entity_id
_entity_poly.type
_entity_poly.pdbx_seq_one_letter_code
_entity_poly.pdbx_strand_id
1 'polypeptide(L)'
;MGRWGMRLFEGDRDIDIALEINTALGDGEDMDLRLSRMVHQTDMCAPPDIRAYYETDEYKKKLEGVVAESRNKLNCGVGDQLFQIFRKREHEPNGKYRVILVGAIMLRAGAMIKDDDLNHLRGLVGEIPCRDGLNPVLRSNPARPSALASLAAGRDGGDWGFRHPGKVQFLAALNHYKPGVPRSFQDPRPVLMLS
;
A
#
# COMPACT_ATOMS: atom_id res chain seq x y z
N MET A 1 -1.76 0.35 13.77
CA MET A 1 -2.51 -0.25 12.65
C MET A 1 -1.70 -0.07 11.36
N GLY A 2 -1.81 -1.02 10.43
CA GLY A 2 -0.67 -1.47 9.61
C GLY A 2 -0.61 -0.93 8.18
N ARG A 3 0.59 -0.51 7.77
CA ARG A 3 1.03 -0.09 6.43
C ARG A 3 1.03 -1.18 5.33
N TRP A 4 0.40 -2.32 5.61
CA TRP A 4 -0.44 -3.04 4.64
C TRP A 4 -1.21 -4.22 5.24
N GLY A 5 -2.42 -3.95 5.67
CA GLY A 5 -3.34 -5.04 5.90
C GLY A 5 -4.57 -4.68 6.69
N MET A 6 -5.72 -4.89 6.04
CA MET A 6 -6.97 -4.13 6.12
C MET A 6 -7.02 -2.86 5.27
N ARG A 7 -5.91 -2.14 5.02
CA ARG A 7 -5.90 -0.81 4.36
C ARG A 7 -4.65 -0.57 3.50
N LEU A 8 -4.82 -0.10 2.26
CA LEU A 8 -3.76 0.42 1.39
C LEU A 8 -3.65 1.93 1.62
N PHE A 9 -2.44 2.44 1.87
CA PHE A 9 -2.14 3.85 2.13
C PHE A 9 -2.58 4.42 3.49
N GLU A 10 -2.31 3.74 4.61
CA GLU A 10 -2.71 4.22 5.94
C GLU A 10 -1.64 5.06 6.68
N GLY A 11 -0.40 5.11 6.18
CA GLY A 11 0.55 6.14 6.59
C GLY A 11 0.46 7.34 5.64
N ASP A 12 0.52 8.58 6.15
CA ASP A 12 0.59 9.81 5.33
C ASP A 12 1.57 9.65 4.16
N ARG A 13 2.70 9.00 4.46
CA ARG A 13 3.77 8.72 3.49
C ARG A 13 3.44 7.67 2.43
N ASP A 14 2.60 6.68 2.75
CA ASP A 14 2.18 5.69 1.75
C ASP A 14 1.27 6.37 0.71
N ILE A 15 0.40 7.30 1.15
CA ILE A 15 -0.41 8.14 0.25
C ILE A 15 0.50 9.03 -0.61
N ASP A 16 1.50 9.69 -0.02
CA ASP A 16 2.44 10.51 -0.78
C ASP A 16 3.16 9.72 -1.88
N ILE A 17 3.59 8.50 -1.56
CA ILE A 17 4.23 7.62 -2.56
C ILE A 17 3.22 7.12 -3.59
N ALA A 18 1.96 6.87 -3.21
CA ALA A 18 0.89 6.54 -4.15
C ALA A 18 0.68 7.64 -5.18
N LEU A 19 0.68 8.89 -4.71
CA LEU A 19 0.54 10.08 -5.54
C LEU A 19 1.76 10.24 -6.45
N GLU A 20 2.97 9.99 -5.93
CA GLU A 20 4.21 9.95 -6.74
C GLU A 20 4.14 8.87 -7.84
N ILE A 21 3.63 7.68 -7.53
CA ILE A 21 3.43 6.60 -8.52
C ILE A 21 2.38 7.02 -9.56
N ASN A 22 1.31 7.70 -9.15
CA ASN A 22 0.25 8.17 -10.05
C ASN A 22 0.76 9.19 -11.06
N THR A 23 1.71 10.04 -10.68
CA THR A 23 2.30 11.07 -11.56
C THR A 23 3.60 10.61 -12.24
N ALA A 24 4.10 9.41 -11.96
CA ALA A 24 5.39 8.92 -12.45
C ALA A 24 5.49 8.82 -13.99
N LEU A 25 4.35 8.76 -14.69
CA LEU A 25 4.28 8.65 -16.16
C LEU A 25 3.94 9.98 -16.86
N GLY A 26 3.86 11.08 -16.11
CA GLY A 26 3.60 12.43 -16.61
C GLY A 26 2.18 12.94 -16.33
N ASP A 27 1.97 14.24 -16.61
CA ASP A 27 0.70 14.93 -16.38
C ASP A 27 -0.16 14.93 -17.67
N GLY A 28 -1.19 14.10 -17.71
CA GLY A 28 -2.18 14.06 -18.80
C GLY A 28 -3.42 13.26 -18.40
N GLU A 29 -4.60 13.61 -18.93
CA GLU A 29 -5.87 12.94 -18.56
C GLU A 29 -5.86 11.43 -18.85
N ASP A 30 -5.18 11.01 -19.91
CA ASP A 30 -5.00 9.58 -20.26
C ASP A 30 -4.04 8.84 -19.32
N MET A 31 -3.17 9.58 -18.62
CA MET A 31 -2.15 9.06 -17.70
C MET A 31 -2.53 9.21 -16.22
N ASP A 32 -3.69 9.82 -15.90
CA ASP A 32 -4.23 9.82 -14.55
C ASP A 32 -4.74 8.41 -14.21
N LEU A 33 -3.85 7.61 -13.64
CA LEU A 33 -4.13 6.22 -13.28
C LEU A 33 -5.14 6.11 -12.13
N ARG A 34 -5.43 7.22 -11.42
CA ARG A 34 -6.37 7.33 -10.29
C ARG A 34 -6.25 6.17 -9.32
N LEU A 35 -5.03 5.67 -9.09
CA LEU A 35 -4.78 4.39 -8.41
C LEU A 35 -5.27 4.40 -6.96
N SER A 36 -5.31 5.58 -6.34
CA SER A 36 -5.90 5.81 -5.02
C SER A 36 -7.39 5.48 -4.96
N ARG A 37 -8.12 5.53 -6.08
CA ARG A 37 -9.56 5.19 -6.15
C ARG A 37 -9.84 3.68 -6.10
N MET A 38 -8.82 2.84 -6.27
CA MET A 38 -8.97 1.39 -6.08
C MET A 38 -9.05 1.00 -4.58
N VAL A 39 -8.81 1.96 -3.68
CA VAL A 39 -8.84 1.74 -2.24
C VAL A 39 -10.23 2.01 -1.67
N HIS A 40 -10.69 1.06 -0.87
CA HIS A 40 -11.88 1.24 -0.05
C HIS A 40 -11.59 2.32 1.01
N GLN A 41 -12.20 3.49 0.86
CA GLN A 41 -11.92 4.69 1.68
C GLN A 41 -12.52 4.64 3.10
N THR A 42 -12.79 3.46 3.66
CA THR A 42 -13.40 3.29 5.00
C THR A 42 -12.47 3.62 6.17
N ASP A 43 -11.59 4.61 6.05
CA ASP A 43 -10.70 4.99 7.15
C ASP A 43 -11.37 5.93 8.17
N MET A 44 -10.78 5.98 9.37
CA MET A 44 -11.26 6.43 10.69
C MET A 44 -11.79 7.87 10.77
N CYS A 45 -11.66 8.65 9.70
CA CYS A 45 -12.13 10.03 9.60
C CYS A 45 -13.34 10.19 8.67
N ALA A 46 -13.74 9.15 7.93
CA ALA A 46 -14.97 9.19 7.16
C ALA A 46 -16.16 9.32 8.12
N PRO A 47 -17.06 10.31 7.91
CA PRO A 47 -18.31 10.42 8.65
C PRO A 47 -19.14 9.13 8.58
N PRO A 48 -20.00 8.83 9.58
CA PRO A 48 -20.77 7.58 9.64
C PRO A 48 -21.63 7.31 8.39
N ASP A 49 -22.21 8.35 7.81
CA ASP A 49 -22.98 8.31 6.56
C ASP A 49 -22.14 7.89 5.35
N ILE A 50 -20.89 8.37 5.28
CA ILE A 50 -19.94 7.99 4.24
C ILE A 50 -19.49 6.53 4.40
N ARG A 51 -19.30 6.06 5.65
CA ARG A 51 -19.00 4.64 5.93
C ARG A 51 -20.16 3.75 5.50
N ALA A 52 -21.38 4.12 5.84
CA ALA A 52 -22.59 3.39 5.44
C ALA A 52 -22.71 3.31 3.91
N TYR A 53 -22.38 4.39 3.19
CA TYR A 53 -22.33 4.37 1.73
C TYR A 53 -21.31 3.36 1.18
N TYR A 54 -20.11 3.27 1.77
CA TYR A 54 -19.10 2.32 1.31
C TYR A 54 -19.46 0.86 1.57
N GLU A 55 -20.35 0.57 2.52
CA GLU A 55 -20.86 -0.77 2.76
C GLU A 55 -21.97 -1.18 1.78
N THR A 56 -22.46 -0.26 0.94
CA THR A 56 -23.51 -0.56 -0.04
C THR A 56 -23.02 -1.44 -1.20
N ASP A 57 -23.91 -2.29 -1.71
CA ASP A 57 -23.68 -3.05 -2.94
C ASP A 57 -23.48 -2.14 -4.16
N GLU A 58 -24.08 -0.95 -4.14
CA GLU A 58 -23.89 0.06 -5.18
C GLU A 58 -22.43 0.53 -5.24
N TYR A 59 -21.87 0.91 -4.09
CA TYR A 59 -20.46 1.30 -4.02
C TYR A 59 -19.54 0.15 -4.38
N LYS A 60 -19.85 -1.08 -3.94
CA LYS A 60 -19.08 -2.27 -4.29
C LYS A 60 -18.99 -2.46 -5.81
N LYS A 61 -20.12 -2.39 -6.54
CA LYS A 61 -20.15 -2.47 -8.01
C LYS A 61 -19.37 -1.34 -8.66
N LYS A 62 -19.49 -0.12 -8.14
CA LYS A 62 -18.72 1.04 -8.61
C LYS A 62 -17.21 0.82 -8.44
N LEU A 63 -16.78 0.32 -7.29
CA LEU A 63 -15.39 0.02 -6.99
C LEU A 63 -14.84 -1.09 -7.88
N GLU A 64 -15.63 -2.15 -8.13
CA GLU A 64 -15.27 -3.22 -9.06
C GLU A 64 -15.02 -2.68 -10.48
N GLY A 65 -15.85 -1.74 -10.95
CA GLY A 65 -15.65 -1.05 -12.22
C GLY A 65 -14.33 -0.26 -12.27
N VAL A 66 -14.05 0.53 -11.23
CA VAL A 66 -12.79 1.31 -11.12
C VAL A 66 -11.56 0.39 -11.11
N VAL A 67 -11.62 -0.72 -10.38
CA VAL A 67 -10.54 -1.72 -10.31
C VAL A 67 -10.32 -2.37 -11.68
N ALA A 68 -11.40 -2.72 -12.39
CA ALA A 68 -11.32 -3.31 -13.72
C ALA A 68 -10.73 -2.33 -14.75
N GLU A 69 -11.14 -1.06 -14.72
CA GLU A 69 -10.57 -0.01 -15.58
C GLU A 69 -9.06 0.15 -15.32
N SER A 70 -8.68 0.25 -14.05
CA SER A 70 -7.28 0.41 -13.63
C SER A 70 -6.44 -0.79 -14.08
N ARG A 71 -6.96 -2.02 -13.92
CA ARG A 71 -6.31 -3.25 -14.39
C ARG A 71 -6.04 -3.21 -15.89
N ASN A 72 -7.02 -2.76 -16.69
CA ASN A 72 -6.86 -2.69 -18.13
C ASN A 72 -5.74 -1.71 -18.51
N LYS A 73 -5.70 -0.53 -17.88
CA LYS A 73 -4.61 0.45 -18.09
C LYS A 73 -3.25 -0.13 -17.72
N LEU A 74 -3.14 -0.77 -16.56
CA LEU A 74 -1.91 -1.42 -16.10
C LEU A 74 -1.44 -2.51 -17.07
N ASN A 75 -2.37 -3.32 -17.60
CA ASN A 75 -2.08 -4.39 -18.55
C ASN A 75 -1.71 -3.89 -19.96
N CYS A 76 -2.05 -2.64 -20.32
CA CYS A 76 -1.64 -2.03 -21.60
C CYS A 76 -0.15 -1.58 -21.62
N GLY A 77 0.66 -2.01 -20.65
CA GLY A 77 2.10 -1.73 -20.57
C GLY A 77 2.47 -0.67 -19.52
N VAL A 78 1.50 0.04 -18.95
CA VAL A 78 1.71 0.99 -17.86
C VAL A 78 2.33 0.30 -16.64
N GLY A 79 1.84 -0.89 -16.26
CA GLY A 79 2.35 -1.62 -15.10
C GLY A 79 3.84 -1.98 -15.26
N ASP A 80 4.23 -2.42 -16.46
CA ASP A 80 5.62 -2.72 -16.79
C ASP A 80 6.51 -1.47 -16.71
N GLN A 81 6.02 -0.34 -17.23
CA GLN A 81 6.75 0.93 -17.16
C GLN A 81 6.95 1.40 -15.71
N LEU A 82 5.93 1.25 -14.86
CA LEU A 82 6.04 1.57 -13.44
C LEU A 82 7.12 0.71 -12.77
N PHE A 83 7.13 -0.61 -12.99
CA PHE A 83 8.21 -1.45 -12.48
C PHE A 83 9.57 -0.99 -13.00
N GLN A 84 9.73 -0.72 -14.29
CA GLN A 84 11.01 -0.25 -14.83
C GLN A 84 11.50 1.06 -14.21
N ILE A 85 10.60 2.04 -14.01
CA ILE A 85 10.93 3.34 -13.41
C ILE A 85 11.36 3.15 -11.95
N PHE A 86 10.55 2.48 -11.15
CA PHE A 86 10.80 2.36 -9.72
C PHE A 86 11.94 1.38 -9.40
N ARG A 87 12.17 0.36 -10.22
CA ARG A 87 13.33 -0.53 -10.09
C ARG A 87 14.65 0.21 -10.33
N LYS A 88 14.71 1.11 -11.32
CA LYS A 88 15.89 1.97 -11.55
C LYS A 88 16.19 2.89 -10.36
N ARG A 89 15.16 3.29 -9.61
CA ARG A 89 15.24 4.17 -8.43
C ARG A 89 15.34 3.41 -7.11
N GLU A 90 15.58 2.09 -7.11
CA GLU A 90 15.63 1.28 -5.88
C GLU A 90 16.71 1.71 -4.89
N HIS A 91 17.80 2.27 -5.39
CA HIS A 91 18.93 2.75 -4.62
C HIS A 91 18.64 4.08 -3.90
N GLU A 92 17.59 4.80 -4.30
CA GLU A 92 17.16 6.02 -3.64
C GLU A 92 16.58 5.71 -2.24
N PRO A 93 16.51 6.71 -1.35
CA PRO A 93 15.81 6.54 -0.07
C PRO A 93 14.38 6.01 -0.29
N ASN A 94 14.09 4.82 0.25
CA ASN A 94 12.83 4.09 0.10
C ASN A 94 12.52 3.57 -1.29
N GLY A 95 13.48 3.57 -2.22
CA GLY A 95 13.31 3.00 -3.55
C GLY A 95 12.74 1.58 -3.52
N LYS A 96 13.30 0.71 -2.68
CA LYS A 96 12.78 -0.66 -2.46
C LYS A 96 11.31 -0.68 -2.03
N TYR A 97 10.91 0.21 -1.12
CA TYR A 97 9.53 0.26 -0.64
C TYR A 97 8.57 0.90 -1.65
N ARG A 98 9.02 1.82 -2.49
CA ARG A 98 8.26 2.30 -3.65
C ARG A 98 7.93 1.15 -4.62
N VAL A 99 8.89 0.26 -4.88
CA VAL A 99 8.66 -0.94 -5.69
C VAL A 99 7.65 -1.88 -5.04
N ILE A 100 7.68 -2.05 -3.71
CA ILE A 100 6.63 -2.78 -2.98
C ILE A 100 5.26 -2.15 -3.21
N LEU A 101 5.15 -0.82 -3.18
CA LEU A 101 3.87 -0.13 -3.41
C LEU A 101 3.37 -0.26 -4.85
N VAL A 102 4.27 -0.27 -5.85
CA VAL A 102 3.89 -0.63 -7.23
C VAL A 102 3.32 -2.05 -7.28
N GLY A 103 4.02 -3.02 -6.67
CA GLY A 103 3.53 -4.40 -6.57
C GLY A 103 2.16 -4.50 -5.89
N ALA A 104 1.97 -3.76 -4.80
CA ALA A 104 0.72 -3.69 -4.06
C ALA A 104 -0.45 -3.17 -4.92
N ILE A 105 -0.22 -2.14 -5.73
CA ILE A 105 -1.18 -1.59 -6.69
C ILE A 105 -1.53 -2.63 -7.76
N MET A 106 -0.52 -3.30 -8.32
CA MET A 106 -0.72 -4.33 -9.34
C MET A 106 -1.54 -5.52 -8.79
N LEU A 107 -1.23 -5.97 -7.57
CA LEU A 107 -1.97 -7.00 -6.86
C LEU A 107 -3.42 -6.57 -6.58
N ARG A 108 -3.64 -5.31 -6.19
CA ARG A 108 -4.99 -4.75 -5.99
C ARG A 108 -5.81 -4.85 -7.26
N ALA A 109 -5.25 -4.38 -8.36
CA ALA A 109 -5.91 -4.39 -9.65
C ALA A 109 -6.14 -5.83 -10.18
N GLY A 110 -5.36 -6.80 -9.70
CA GLY A 110 -5.25 -8.10 -10.36
C GLY A 110 -4.63 -7.96 -11.75
N ALA A 111 -3.75 -6.96 -11.91
CA ALA A 111 -3.00 -6.74 -13.14
C ALA A 111 -2.00 -7.87 -13.37
N MET A 112 -1.58 -8.06 -14.61
CA MET A 112 -0.52 -8.98 -14.98
C MET A 112 0.81 -8.47 -14.44
N ILE A 113 1.50 -9.31 -13.67
CA ILE A 113 2.85 -9.06 -13.15
C ILE A 113 3.74 -10.15 -13.74
N LYS A 114 4.87 -9.76 -14.32
CA LYS A 114 5.86 -10.70 -14.85
C LYS A 114 6.47 -11.53 -13.72
N ASP A 115 6.86 -12.77 -14.03
CA ASP A 115 7.47 -13.66 -13.04
C ASP A 115 8.76 -13.06 -12.44
N ASP A 116 9.55 -12.37 -13.25
CA ASP A 116 10.75 -11.66 -12.80
C ASP A 116 10.42 -10.58 -11.76
N ASP A 117 9.35 -9.80 -11.98
CA ASP A 117 8.93 -8.76 -11.04
C ASP A 117 8.29 -9.36 -9.79
N LEU A 118 7.54 -10.46 -9.90
CA LEU A 118 7.03 -11.20 -8.74
C LEU A 118 8.15 -11.75 -7.86
N ASN A 119 9.16 -12.36 -8.47
CA ASN A 119 10.32 -12.90 -7.75
C ASN A 119 11.14 -11.78 -7.11
N HIS A 120 11.29 -10.66 -7.81
CA HIS A 120 11.93 -9.47 -7.28
C HIS A 120 11.19 -8.90 -6.07
N LEU A 121 9.86 -8.78 -6.13
CA LEU A 121 9.04 -8.35 -4.99
C LEU A 121 9.22 -9.29 -3.78
N ARG A 122 9.26 -10.60 -3.99
CA ARG A 122 9.53 -11.57 -2.89
C ARG A 122 10.90 -11.35 -2.26
N GLY A 123 11.93 -11.09 -3.07
CA GLY A 123 13.27 -10.76 -2.58
C GLY A 123 13.28 -9.49 -1.74
N LEU A 124 12.69 -8.41 -2.26
CA LEU A 124 12.62 -7.12 -1.57
C LEU A 124 11.92 -7.19 -0.22
N VAL A 125 10.90 -8.03 -0.09
CA VAL A 125 10.22 -8.23 1.20
C VAL A 125 11.18 -8.75 2.27
N GLY A 126 12.12 -9.64 1.92
CA GLY A 126 13.13 -10.14 2.85
C GLY A 126 14.07 -9.04 3.35
N GLU A 127 14.43 -8.10 2.47
CA GLU A 127 15.40 -7.05 2.73
C GLU A 127 14.85 -5.85 3.50
N ILE A 128 13.55 -5.57 3.39
CA ILE A 128 12.94 -4.43 4.08
C ILE A 128 12.68 -4.81 5.55
N PRO A 129 13.27 -4.06 6.51
CA PRO A 129 13.07 -4.32 7.92
C PRO A 129 11.61 -4.05 8.30
N CYS A 130 11.05 -4.92 9.14
CA CYS A 130 9.79 -4.63 9.82
C CYS A 130 10.06 -3.65 10.97
N ARG A 131 9.24 -2.61 11.07
CA ARG A 131 9.17 -1.77 12.27
C ARG A 131 7.86 -2.02 12.99
N ASP A 132 7.94 -2.27 14.30
CA ASP A 132 6.75 -2.27 15.14
C ASP A 132 6.25 -0.84 15.27
N GLY A 133 5.00 -0.61 14.87
CA GLY A 133 4.38 0.71 14.68
C GLY A 133 4.08 1.48 15.97
N LEU A 134 5.03 1.51 16.91
CA LEU A 134 5.09 2.43 18.04
C LEU A 134 6.57 2.72 18.31
N ASN A 135 6.93 4.00 18.26
CA ASN A 135 8.21 4.47 18.78
C ASN A 135 8.39 3.88 20.21
N PRO A 136 9.47 3.13 20.52
CA PRO A 136 9.65 2.52 21.85
C PRO A 136 9.53 3.52 23.00
N VAL A 137 9.86 4.79 22.74
CA VAL A 137 9.77 5.91 23.69
C VAL A 137 8.32 6.20 24.14
N LEU A 138 7.32 5.89 23.32
CA LEU A 138 5.91 6.06 23.67
C LEU A 138 5.31 4.87 24.45
N ARG A 139 6.02 3.73 24.51
CA ARG A 139 5.56 2.54 25.24
C ARG A 139 6.04 2.50 26.69
N SER A 140 7.08 3.25 27.07
CA SER A 140 7.76 3.06 28.36
C SER A 140 7.79 4.26 29.29
N ASN A 141 7.12 5.39 28.98
CA ASN A 141 7.12 6.53 29.90
C ASN A 141 5.76 7.23 30.02
N PRO A 142 5.04 7.10 31.17
CA PRO A 142 3.82 7.86 31.43
C PRO A 142 4.08 9.35 31.71
N ALA A 143 5.35 9.78 31.84
CA ALA A 143 5.71 11.19 31.89
C ALA A 143 5.94 11.71 30.47
N ARG A 144 4.99 12.54 30.00
CA ARG A 144 5.02 13.37 28.78
C ARG A 144 6.41 13.53 28.13
N PRO A 145 6.60 13.17 26.85
CA PRO A 145 7.85 13.49 26.17
C PRO A 145 7.93 15.01 26.02
N SER A 146 9.08 15.58 26.40
CA SER A 146 9.37 16.99 26.13
C SER A 146 9.37 17.23 24.62
N ALA A 147 8.96 18.43 24.18
CA ALA A 147 8.89 18.79 22.76
C ALA A 147 10.22 18.51 22.01
N LEU A 148 11.35 18.53 22.71
CA LEU A 148 12.67 18.20 22.18
C LEU A 148 12.84 16.71 21.82
N ALA A 149 12.24 15.78 22.58
CA ALA A 149 12.31 14.35 22.31
C ALA A 149 11.46 13.96 21.08
N SER A 150 10.32 14.63 20.86
CA SER A 150 9.53 14.50 19.63
C SER A 150 10.27 15.05 18.40
N LEU A 151 11.03 16.14 18.56
CA LEU A 151 11.88 16.69 17.50
C LEU A 151 13.11 15.82 17.21
N ALA A 152 13.69 15.17 18.22
CA ALA A 152 14.81 14.24 18.07
C ALA A 152 14.39 12.91 17.41
N ALA A 153 13.18 12.40 17.72
CA ALA A 153 12.59 11.28 17.01
C ALA A 153 12.34 11.58 15.52
N GLY A 154 12.27 12.86 15.12
CA GLY A 154 12.19 13.28 13.73
C GLY A 154 13.51 13.18 12.94
N ARG A 155 14.67 12.93 13.59
CA ARG A 155 15.97 12.89 12.91
C ARG A 155 16.42 11.49 12.45
N ASP A 156 15.98 10.42 13.10
CA ASP A 156 16.19 9.02 12.64
C ASP A 156 14.89 8.20 12.54
N GLY A 157 13.76 8.75 13.00
CA GLY A 157 12.47 8.08 13.14
C GLY A 157 11.49 8.40 12.02
N GLY A 158 11.95 8.33 10.77
CA GLY A 158 10.98 8.14 9.70
C GLY A 158 10.33 6.77 9.88
N ASP A 159 9.02 6.76 9.94
CA ASP A 159 8.24 5.54 9.89
C ASP A 159 8.45 5.03 8.44
N TRP A 160 9.32 4.02 8.27
CA TRP A 160 9.87 3.56 6.98
C TRP A 160 9.65 2.05 6.80
N GLY A 161 9.18 1.63 5.63
CA GLY A 161 9.04 0.21 5.28
C GLY A 161 7.80 -0.47 5.89
N PHE A 162 7.85 -1.80 5.96
CA PHE A 162 6.73 -2.61 6.43
C PHE A 162 6.49 -2.45 7.94
N ARG A 163 5.21 -2.48 8.31
CA ARG A 163 4.78 -2.91 9.65
C ARG A 163 4.58 -4.42 9.65
N HIS A 164 4.67 -5.08 10.81
CA HIS A 164 4.59 -6.53 10.89
C HIS A 164 3.32 -7.13 10.23
N PRO A 165 2.09 -6.61 10.50
CA PRO A 165 0.89 -7.07 9.79
C PRO A 165 0.95 -6.78 8.28
N GLY A 166 1.54 -5.63 7.94
CA GLY A 166 1.95 -5.17 6.61
C GLY A 166 2.57 -6.26 5.74
N LYS A 167 3.71 -6.73 6.24
CA LYS A 167 4.59 -7.68 5.57
C LYS A 167 3.90 -9.01 5.34
N VAL A 168 3.21 -9.52 6.37
CA VAL A 168 2.52 -10.82 6.32
C VAL A 168 1.44 -10.83 5.24
N GLN A 169 0.64 -9.78 5.17
CA GLN A 169 -0.44 -9.72 4.17
C GLN A 169 0.09 -9.53 2.75
N PHE A 170 1.13 -8.72 2.57
CA PHE A 170 1.77 -8.57 1.27
C PHE A 170 2.37 -9.90 0.77
N LEU A 171 3.05 -10.65 1.65
CA LEU A 171 3.54 -11.99 1.32
C LEU A 171 2.40 -12.95 0.97
N ALA A 172 1.31 -12.95 1.75
CA ALA A 172 0.15 -13.74 1.42
C ALA A 172 -0.44 -13.36 0.05
N ALA A 173 -0.49 -12.07 -0.27
CA ALA A 173 -0.95 -11.60 -1.58
C ALA A 173 -0.05 -12.07 -2.72
N LEU A 174 1.28 -12.06 -2.54
CA LEU A 174 2.23 -12.60 -3.51
C LEU A 174 2.13 -14.13 -3.69
N ASN A 175 1.81 -14.87 -2.63
CA ASN A 175 1.69 -16.33 -2.67
C ASN A 175 0.36 -16.79 -3.29
N HIS A 176 -0.69 -15.98 -3.17
CA HIS A 176 -2.02 -16.26 -3.73
C HIS A 176 -2.32 -15.47 -5.02
N TYR A 177 -1.32 -14.79 -5.58
CA TYR A 177 -1.49 -13.99 -6.78
C TYR A 177 -2.00 -14.83 -7.96
N LYS A 178 -3.03 -14.32 -8.63
CA LYS A 178 -3.57 -14.87 -9.88
C LYS A 178 -3.86 -13.70 -10.83
N PRO A 179 -3.31 -13.70 -12.06
CA PRO A 179 -3.64 -12.69 -13.06
C PRO A 179 -5.15 -12.60 -13.28
N GLY A 180 -5.67 -11.37 -13.38
CA GLY A 180 -7.09 -11.12 -13.60
C GLY A 180 -7.97 -11.26 -12.36
N VAL A 181 -7.45 -11.70 -11.21
CA VAL A 181 -8.20 -11.77 -9.95
C VAL A 181 -7.76 -10.61 -9.04
N PRO A 182 -8.57 -9.54 -8.89
CA PRO A 182 -8.24 -8.45 -8.00
C PRO A 182 -8.12 -8.92 -6.57
N ARG A 183 -7.08 -8.49 -5.86
CA ARG A 183 -6.98 -8.79 -4.43
C ARG A 183 -7.93 -7.92 -3.62
N SER A 184 -8.72 -8.55 -2.75
CA SER A 184 -9.37 -7.86 -1.64
C SER A 184 -8.41 -7.77 -0.45
N PHE A 185 -8.25 -6.59 0.16
CA PHE A 185 -7.42 -6.41 1.35
C PHE A 185 -8.11 -6.77 2.66
N GLN A 186 -9.38 -7.16 2.57
CA GLN A 186 -10.12 -7.69 3.70
C GLN A 186 -9.88 -9.19 3.89
N ASP A 187 -9.24 -9.85 2.93
CA ASP A 187 -9.00 -11.29 2.97
C ASP A 187 -7.50 -11.65 2.90
N PRO A 188 -7.08 -12.81 3.45
CA PRO A 188 -7.84 -13.51 4.48
C PRO A 188 -7.90 -12.63 5.73
N ARG A 189 -9.08 -12.50 6.33
CA ARG A 189 -9.20 -11.87 7.65
C ARG A 189 -8.23 -12.61 8.58
N PRO A 190 -7.30 -11.92 9.27
CA PRO A 190 -6.62 -12.55 10.37
C PRO A 190 -7.73 -13.03 11.31
N VAL A 191 -7.80 -14.35 11.55
CA VAL A 191 -8.68 -14.89 12.59
C VAL A 191 -8.28 -14.14 13.84
N LEU A 192 -9.18 -13.30 14.36
CA LEU A 192 -9.06 -12.77 15.70
C LEU A 192 -9.03 -14.00 16.60
N MET A 193 -7.83 -14.42 17.01
CA MET A 193 -7.69 -15.23 18.22
C MET A 193 -8.12 -14.32 19.36
N LEU A 194 -9.42 -14.30 19.60
CA LEU A 194 -10.01 -13.87 20.86
C LEU A 194 -9.62 -14.94 21.88
N SER A 195 -8.64 -14.61 22.72
CA SER A 195 -8.41 -15.25 24.02
C SER A 195 -8.55 -14.18 25.09
#